data_AF-A0A9Q1IN46-F1
#
_entry.id   AF-A0A9Q1IN46-F1
#
_cell.length_a   1.000
_cell.length_b   1.000
_cell.length_c   1.000
_cell.angle_alpha   90.00
_cell.angle_beta   90.00
_cell.angle_gamma   90.00
#
_symmetry.space_group_name_H-M   'P 1'
#
loop_
_entity.id
_entity.type
_entity.pdbx_description
1 polymer ?
#
loop_
_entity_poly.entity_id
_entity_poly.type
_entity_poly.pdbx_seq_one_letter_code
_entity_poly.pdbx_strand_id
1 'polypeptide(L)'
;MEQNNNGQAPVNNEQRHGEARRLSIQRCIQSLGHACQCHNANCSLPSCQKMKRVVQHTKGCKRKTNCPICKQLIALCCYHAKHCQEQNQCPVPFCLNIKHKLRQQQLQHRLQQAQMLRRRLARMQHPRAARQRA
;
A
#
# COMPACT_ATOMS: atom_id res chain seq x y z
N MET A 1 41.87 31.43 9.58
CA MET A 1 41.29 30.50 8.59
C MET A 1 41.10 29.18 9.34
N GLU A 2 39.93 28.61 9.62
CA GLU A 2 38.54 28.89 9.30
C GLU A 2 37.70 28.43 10.51
N GLN A 3 36.63 29.15 10.81
CA GLN A 3 35.65 28.79 11.83
C GLN A 3 34.76 27.68 11.26
N ASN A 4 34.71 26.53 11.93
CA ASN A 4 33.89 25.39 11.52
C ASN A 4 32.42 25.66 11.86
N ASN A 5 31.70 26.24 10.90
CA ASN A 5 30.29 26.60 10.97
C ASN A 5 29.44 25.34 10.76
N ASN A 6 29.06 24.67 11.86
CA ASN A 6 28.12 23.56 11.84
C ASN A 6 26.70 24.10 11.59
N GLY A 7 26.40 24.35 10.32
CA GLY A 7 25.08 24.75 9.83
C GLY A 7 24.08 23.60 9.97
N GLN A 8 23.51 23.42 11.16
CA GLN A 8 22.30 22.64 11.34
C GLN A 8 21.10 23.50 10.92
N ALA A 9 20.71 23.37 9.65
CA ALA A 9 19.44 23.91 9.16
C ALA A 9 18.27 23.38 10.02
N PRO A 10 17.27 24.22 10.35
CA PRO A 10 16.12 23.80 11.14
C PRO A 10 15.26 22.83 10.33
N VAL A 11 15.46 21.53 10.54
CA VAL A 11 14.58 20.49 10.00
C VAL A 11 13.20 20.62 10.62
N ASN A 12 12.22 21.01 9.80
CA ASN A 12 10.85 21.29 10.18
C ASN A 12 10.22 20.10 10.93
N ASN A 13 9.61 20.36 12.09
CA ASN A 13 9.15 19.34 13.05
C ASN A 13 8.14 18.35 12.41
N GLU A 14 7.31 18.81 11.46
CA GLU A 14 6.39 17.97 10.68
C GLU A 14 7.09 16.90 9.83
N GLN A 15 8.25 17.23 9.27
CA GLN A 15 9.03 16.33 8.42
C GLN A 15 9.60 15.16 9.23
N ARG A 16 10.07 15.45 10.46
CA ARG A 16 10.59 14.45 11.40
C ARG A 16 9.52 13.44 11.83
N HIS A 17 8.28 13.89 12.05
CA HIS A 17 7.16 13.00 12.40
C HIS A 17 6.78 12.06 11.24
N GLY A 18 6.78 12.57 10.00
CA GLY A 18 6.56 11.75 8.80
C GLY A 18 7.63 10.67 8.62
N GLU A 19 8.89 11.00 8.85
CA GLU A 19 10.02 10.07 8.76
C GLU A 19 9.99 9.01 9.86
N ALA A 20 9.75 9.39 11.11
CA ALA A 20 9.63 8.44 12.22
C ALA A 20 8.52 7.40 11.99
N ARG A 21 7.38 7.84 11.42
CA ARG A 21 6.29 6.97 11.01
C ARG A 21 6.72 6.03 9.87
N ARG A 22 7.39 6.56 8.84
CA ARG A 22 7.87 5.77 7.70
C ARG A 22 8.83 4.66 8.15
N LEU A 23 9.80 5.00 8.99
CA LEU A 23 10.76 4.04 9.56
C LEU A 23 10.07 2.96 10.39
N SER A 24 9.06 3.33 11.17
CA SER A 24 8.29 2.38 11.97
C SER A 24 7.50 1.39 11.08
N ILE A 25 6.90 1.87 10.00
CA ILE A 25 6.24 1.03 9.00
C ILE A 25 7.24 0.06 8.36
N GLN A 26 8.42 0.53 7.98
CA GLN A 26 9.46 -0.33 7.41
C GLN A 26 9.91 -1.44 8.38
N ARG A 27 10.11 -1.10 9.66
CA ARG A 27 10.43 -2.09 10.71
C ARG A 27 9.33 -3.14 10.87
N CYS A 28 8.06 -2.72 10.82
CA CYS A 28 6.92 -3.65 10.85
C CYS A 28 6.93 -4.60 9.64
N ILE A 29 7.21 -4.09 8.44
CA ILE A 29 7.31 -4.90 7.21
C ILE A 29 8.46 -5.91 7.29
N GLN A 30 9.64 -5.48 7.77
CA GLN A 30 10.78 -6.39 7.97
C GLN A 30 10.45 -7.50 8.97
N SER A 31 9.86 -7.13 10.11
CA SER A 31 9.43 -8.10 11.14
C SER A 31 8.40 -9.09 10.57
N LEU A 32 7.46 -8.62 9.76
CA LEU A 32 6.47 -9.45 9.08
C LEU A 32 7.14 -10.40 8.07
N GLY A 33 8.03 -9.90 7.22
CA GLY A 33 8.76 -10.68 6.23
C GLY A 33 9.59 -11.78 6.87
N HIS A 34 10.28 -11.48 7.98
CA HIS A 34 10.98 -12.47 8.77
C HIS A 34 10.01 -13.51 9.36
N ALA A 35 8.94 -13.09 10.02
CA ALA A 35 7.98 -13.99 10.65
C ALA A 35 7.34 -14.98 9.67
N CYS A 36 7.19 -14.61 8.40
CA CYS A 36 6.63 -15.47 7.36
C CYS A 36 7.61 -16.55 6.86
N GLN A 37 8.91 -16.33 6.99
CA GLN A 37 9.97 -17.27 6.62
C GLN A 37 10.56 -18.00 7.83
N CYS A 38 10.31 -17.50 9.04
CA CYS A 38 10.86 -18.05 10.26
C CYS A 38 10.11 -19.31 10.68
N HIS A 39 10.76 -20.47 10.59
CA HIS A 39 10.20 -21.75 11.03
C HIS A 39 10.38 -22.01 12.53
N ASN A 40 11.32 -21.32 13.20
CA ASN A 40 11.58 -21.50 14.62
C ASN A 40 10.40 -21.03 15.47
N ALA A 41 9.69 -21.95 16.13
CA ALA A 41 8.56 -21.65 17.02
C ALA A 41 8.97 -20.76 18.20
N ASN A 42 10.20 -20.92 18.69
CA ASN A 42 10.75 -20.22 19.85
C ASN A 42 11.76 -19.13 19.43
N CYS A 43 11.51 -18.44 18.31
CA CYS A 43 12.35 -17.33 17.89
C CYS A 43 12.44 -16.28 19.01
N SER A 44 13.67 -15.92 19.41
CA SER A 44 13.94 -15.00 20.52
C SER A 44 13.51 -13.55 20.25
N LEU A 45 13.16 -13.21 19.00
CA LEU A 45 12.69 -11.87 18.63
C LEU A 45 11.21 -11.70 19.00
N PRO A 46 10.84 -10.80 19.94
CA PRO A 46 9.45 -10.60 20.34
C PRO A 46 8.55 -10.11 19.20
N SER A 47 9.11 -9.31 18.29
CA SER A 47 8.42 -8.83 17.09
C SER A 47 8.05 -9.96 16.14
N CYS A 48 8.93 -10.97 15.99
CA CYS A 48 8.66 -12.17 15.21
C CYS A 48 7.49 -12.95 15.80
N GLN A 49 7.52 -13.22 17.11
CA GLN A 49 6.44 -13.94 17.80
C GLN A 49 5.08 -13.23 17.64
N LYS A 50 5.05 -11.90 17.81
CA LYS A 50 3.85 -11.09 17.57
C LYS A 50 3.36 -11.21 16.13
N MET A 51 4.25 -11.06 15.15
CA MET A 51 3.88 -11.15 13.74
C MET A 51 3.41 -12.55 13.34
N LYS A 52 3.99 -13.62 13.89
CA LYS A 52 3.53 -15.00 13.69
C LYS A 52 2.07 -15.18 14.12
N ARG A 53 1.69 -14.66 15.30
CA ARG A 53 0.29 -14.68 15.78
C ARG A 53 -0.64 -13.94 14.82
N VAL A 54 -0.23 -12.76 14.33
CA VAL A 54 -1.02 -11.97 13.36
C VAL A 54 -1.20 -12.72 12.05
N VAL A 55 -0.14 -13.36 11.53
CA VAL A 55 -0.18 -14.15 10.30
C VAL A 55 -1.09 -15.36 10.46
N GLN A 56 -0.95 -16.10 11.57
CA GLN A 56 -1.79 -17.26 11.88
C GLN A 56 -3.27 -16.86 11.99
N HIS A 57 -3.56 -15.77 12.71
CA HIS A 57 -4.91 -15.22 12.78
C HIS A 57 -5.47 -14.92 11.38
N THR A 58 -4.70 -14.24 10.53
CA THR A 58 -5.20 -13.83 9.22
C THR A 58 -5.45 -15.02 8.28
N LYS A 59 -4.75 -16.14 8.47
CA LYS A 59 -5.05 -17.39 7.76
C LYS A 59 -6.41 -17.97 8.16
N GLY A 60 -6.72 -18.04 9.46
CA GLY A 60 -7.96 -18.62 9.99
C GLY A 60 -9.15 -17.67 10.16
N CYS A 61 -8.96 -16.35 10.01
CA CYS A 61 -10.01 -15.37 10.29
C CYS A 61 -11.11 -15.41 9.22
N LYS A 62 -12.33 -15.79 9.63
CA LYS A 62 -13.53 -15.81 8.76
C LYS A 62 -14.08 -14.41 8.48
N ARG A 63 -13.84 -13.44 9.36
CA ARG A 63 -14.38 -12.07 9.29
C ARG A 63 -13.32 -11.05 8.85
N LYS A 64 -12.56 -11.34 7.79
CA LYS A 64 -11.40 -10.52 7.38
C LYS A 64 -11.74 -9.05 7.10
N THR A 65 -12.93 -8.78 6.55
CA THR A 65 -13.40 -7.43 6.20
C THR A 65 -13.74 -6.57 7.42
N ASN A 66 -14.17 -7.18 8.53
CA ASN A 66 -14.59 -6.48 9.75
C ASN A 66 -13.60 -6.64 10.91
N CYS A 67 -12.59 -7.50 10.77
CA CYS A 67 -11.60 -7.73 11.81
C CYS A 67 -10.53 -6.61 11.85
N PRO A 68 -10.30 -5.95 13.00
CA PRO A 68 -9.32 -4.87 13.12
C PRO A 68 -7.88 -5.35 12.86
N ILE A 69 -7.52 -6.56 13.30
CA ILE A 69 -6.20 -7.15 13.08
C ILE A 69 -5.96 -7.36 11.57
N CYS A 70 -6.95 -7.93 10.88
CA CYS A 70 -6.87 -8.14 9.44
C CYS A 70 -6.80 -6.81 8.69
N LYS A 71 -7.61 -5.81 9.08
CA LYS A 71 -7.57 -4.46 8.47
C LYS A 71 -6.19 -3.82 8.59
N GLN A 72 -5.58 -3.88 9.78
CA GLN A 72 -4.24 -3.32 10.00
C GLN A 72 -3.17 -4.06 9.19
N LEU A 73 -3.21 -5.40 9.17
CA LEU A 73 -2.25 -6.19 8.38
C LEU A 73 -2.41 -5.91 6.87
N ILE A 74 -3.63 -5.88 6.36
CA ILE A 74 -3.90 -5.60 4.94
C ILE A 74 -3.41 -4.20 4.59
N ALA A 75 -3.64 -3.19 5.44
CA ALA A 75 -3.13 -1.84 5.22
C ALA A 75 -1.60 -1.80 5.15
N LEU A 76 -0.91 -2.52 6.04
CA LEU A 76 0.55 -2.66 6.03
C LEU A 76 1.04 -3.34 4.73
N CYS A 77 0.41 -4.46 4.35
CA CYS A 77 0.73 -5.17 3.12
C CYS A 77 0.44 -4.32 1.87
N CYS A 78 -0.60 -3.47 1.89
CA CYS A 78 -0.89 -2.52 0.82
C CYS A 78 0.19 -1.46 0.67
N TYR A 79 0.69 -0.91 1.78
CA TYR A 79 1.83 0.00 1.73
C TYR A 79 3.07 -0.69 1.15
N HIS A 80 3.34 -1.91 1.58
CA HIS A 80 4.46 -2.71 1.08
C HIS A 80 4.33 -2.98 -0.43
N ALA A 81 3.19 -3.49 -0.90
CA ALA A 81 2.96 -3.86 -2.29
C ALA A 81 3.17 -2.70 -3.29
N LYS A 82 2.92 -1.45 -2.87
CA LYS A 82 3.16 -0.24 -3.68
C LYS A 82 4.65 0.03 -3.94
N HIS A 83 5.53 -0.37 -3.03
CA HIS A 83 6.97 -0.09 -3.09
C HIS A 83 7.81 -1.35 -3.33
N CYS A 84 7.21 -2.53 -3.17
CA CYS A 84 7.86 -3.81 -3.39
C CYS A 84 8.10 -4.03 -4.89
N GLN A 85 9.33 -4.31 -5.29
CA GLN A 85 9.67 -4.63 -6.68
C GLN A 85 9.59 -6.14 -6.95
N GLU A 86 9.82 -6.98 -5.94
CA GLU A 86 9.72 -8.44 -6.00
C GLU A 86 8.38 -8.92 -6.59
N GLN A 87 8.42 -9.55 -7.76
CA GLN A 87 7.20 -9.95 -8.49
C GLN A 87 6.66 -11.30 -8.04
N ASN A 88 7.51 -12.30 -7.76
CA ASN A 88 7.07 -13.67 -7.46
C ASN A 88 7.66 -14.26 -6.18
N GLN A 89 8.72 -13.69 -5.61
CA GLN A 89 9.41 -14.25 -4.45
C GLN A 89 9.25 -13.41 -3.18
N CYS A 90 8.23 -12.55 -3.13
CA CYS A 90 7.98 -11.74 -1.95
C CYS A 90 7.51 -12.61 -0.77
N PRO A 91 8.21 -12.60 0.38
CA PRO A 91 7.86 -13.41 1.55
C PRO A 91 6.66 -12.85 2.33
N VAL A 92 6.21 -11.64 2.00
CA VAL A 92 5.11 -10.98 2.71
C VAL A 92 3.76 -11.51 2.22
N PRO A 93 2.89 -12.02 3.11
CA PRO A 93 1.60 -12.56 2.73
C PRO A 93 0.73 -11.46 2.13
N PHE A 94 -0.14 -11.84 1.19
CA PHE A 94 -1.01 -10.93 0.42
C PHE A 94 -0.30 -9.98 -0.54
N CYS A 95 1.03 -9.81 -0.51
CA CYS A 95 1.73 -8.86 -1.39
C CYS A 95 1.38 -9.11 -2.87
N LEU A 96 1.48 -10.36 -3.33
CA LEU A 96 1.15 -10.76 -4.71
C LEU A 96 -0.31 -10.45 -5.07
N ASN A 97 -1.25 -10.89 -4.23
CA ASN A 97 -2.68 -10.68 -4.46
C ASN A 97 -3.04 -9.20 -4.47
N ILE A 98 -2.41 -8.40 -3.60
CA ILE A 98 -2.60 -6.95 -3.55
C ILE A 98 -2.01 -6.30 -4.81
N LYS A 99 -0.79 -6.67 -5.24
CA LYS A 99 -0.22 -6.19 -6.51
C LYS A 99 -1.13 -6.46 -7.70
N HIS A 100 -1.68 -7.67 -7.79
CA HIS A 100 -2.65 -8.02 -8.83
C HIS A 100 -3.89 -7.13 -8.78
N LYS A 101 -4.49 -6.95 -7.60
CA LYS A 101 -5.65 -6.06 -7.43
C LYS A 101 -5.32 -4.60 -7.75
N LEU A 102 -4.15 -4.09 -7.36
CA LEU A 102 -3.71 -2.73 -7.68
C LEU A 102 -3.58 -2.54 -9.20
N ARG A 103 -2.94 -3.48 -9.90
CA ARG A 103 -2.84 -3.46 -11.37
C ARG A 103 -4.21 -3.52 -12.03
N GLN A 104 -5.11 -4.38 -11.54
CA GLN A 104 -6.48 -4.49 -12.05
C GLN A 104 -7.27 -3.19 -11.86
N GLN A 105 -7.20 -2.58 -10.67
CA GLN A 105 -7.84 -1.30 -10.39
C GLN A 105 -7.31 -0.19 -11.28
N GLN A 106 -5.98 -0.13 -11.50
CA GLN A 106 -5.38 0.88 -12.37
C GLN A 106 -5.81 0.70 -13.84
N LEU A 107 -5.96 -0.53 -14.32
CA LEU A 107 -6.53 -0.79 -15.64
C LEU A 107 -8.00 -0.36 -15.71
N GLN A 108 -8.80 -0.72 -14.72
CA GLN A 108 -10.22 -0.35 -14.67
C GLN A 108 -10.43 1.17 -14.65
N HIS A 109 -9.65 1.91 -13.87
CA HIS A 109 -9.67 3.38 -13.86
C HIS A 109 -9.32 3.97 -15.24
N ARG A 110 -8.28 3.45 -15.91
CA ARG A 110 -7.91 3.92 -17.25
C ARG A 110 -9.03 3.71 -18.26
N LEU A 111 -9.66 2.53 -18.25
CA LEU A 111 -10.79 2.22 -19.13
C LEU A 111 -11.98 3.15 -18.85
N GLN A 112 -12.31 3.38 -17.58
CA GLN A 112 -13.40 4.27 -17.19
C GLN A 112 -13.13 5.73 -17.62
N GLN A 113 -11.90 6.21 -17.46
CA GLN A 113 -11.50 7.54 -17.93
C GLN A 113 -11.58 7.66 -19.45
N ALA A 114 -11.09 6.66 -20.20
CA ALA A 114 -11.18 6.64 -21.66
C ALA A 114 -12.65 6.63 -22.15
N GLN A 115 -13.53 5.88 -21.49
CA GLN A 115 -14.96 5.87 -21.79
C GLN A 115 -15.62 7.23 -21.51
N MET A 116 -15.29 7.87 -20.37
CA MET A 116 -15.79 9.21 -20.06
C MET A 116 -15.34 10.24 -21.09
N LEU A 117 -14.06 10.20 -21.51
CA LEU A 117 -13.55 11.07 -22.56
C LEU A 117 -14.27 10.85 -23.91
N ARG A 118 -14.44 9.58 -24.33
CA ARG A 118 -15.21 9.23 -25.53
C ARG A 118 -16.64 9.80 -25.49
N ARG A 119 -17.33 9.67 -24.35
CA ARG A 119 -18.69 10.24 -24.17
C ARG A 119 -18.69 11.77 -24.27
N ARG A 120 -17.68 12.45 -23.73
CA ARG A 120 -17.55 13.92 -23.83
C ARG A 120 -17.34 14.36 -25.29
N LEU A 121 -16.44 13.70 -26.01
CA LEU A 121 -16.18 14.00 -27.43
C LEU A 121 -17.43 13.77 -28.29
N ALA A 122 -18.17 12.67 -28.08
CA ALA A 122 -19.40 12.38 -28.82
C ALA A 122 -20.49 13.45 -28.63
N ARG A 123 -20.60 14.03 -27.42
CA ARG A 123 -21.52 15.14 -27.13
C ARG A 123 -21.09 16.46 -27.78
N MET A 124 -19.79 16.71 -27.91
CA MET A 124 -19.27 17.92 -28.58
C MET A 124 -19.35 17.84 -30.11
N GLN A 125 -19.25 16.64 -30.70
CA GLN A 125 -19.38 16.43 -32.15
C GLN A 125 -20.84 16.54 -32.66
N HIS A 126 -21.83 16.55 -31.75
CA HIS A 126 -23.24 16.81 -32.08
C HIS A 126 -23.77 18.08 -31.40
N PRO A 127 -23.29 19.30 -31.73
CA PRO A 127 -23.78 20.50 -31.05
C PRO A 127 -25.28 20.75 -31.21
N ARG A 128 -25.95 20.28 -32.28
CA ARG A 128 -27.37 20.60 -32.54
C ARG A 128 -28.07 19.54 -33.41
N ALA A 129 -28.61 18.50 -32.80
CA ALA A 129 -29.78 17.76 -33.35
C ALA A 129 -31.06 18.09 -32.53
N ALA A 130 -31.03 19.17 -31.77
CA ALA A 130 -32.16 19.70 -31.01
C ALA A 130 -32.46 21.11 -31.51
N ARG A 131 -33.19 21.21 -32.64
CA ARG A 131 -34.04 22.34 -33.07
C ARG A 131 -34.49 22.13 -34.52
N GLN A 132 -35.17 21.02 -34.79
CA GLN A 132 -36.12 20.91 -35.91
C GLN A 132 -37.29 20.07 -35.42
N ARG A 133 -38.23 20.71 -34.72
CA ARG A 133 -39.58 20.20 -34.54
C ARG A 133 -40.52 21.40 -34.67
N ALA A 134 -41.27 21.36 -35.77
CA ALA A 134 -42.50 22.09 -36.11
C ALA A 134 -42.48 23.61 -35.96
#